data_AF-A0AA92V3E6-F1
#
_entry.id   AF-A0AA92V3E6-F1
#
_cell.length_a   1.000
_cell.length_b   1.000
_cell.length_c   1.000
_cell.angle_alpha   90.00
_cell.angle_beta   90.00
_cell.angle_gamma   90.00
#
_symmetry.space_group_name_H-M   'P 1'
#
loop_
_entity.id
_entity.type
_entity.pdbx_description
1 polymer ?
#
loop_
_entity_poly.entity_id
_entity_poly.type
_entity_poly.pdbx_seq_one_letter_code
_entity_poly.pdbx_strand_id
1 'polypeptide(L)'
;MKISKYLGTFALLAMLAACSTEDEQVRFAGDEVKVNATIGGESVFTRSNPIGSTEEQSEFQDFDQIGISVNGGAAHKYEMKNGVWGVAESEVPMKWESEATEFKAFYPYSYNNVSNSFDNGQICTEQNIKEGLALSDYMTAKKTYPNIPENRQLDLTFKRQTARVVIDIENSTFMNEFDQPYVAEINIYSQLQLPATQGADVSAIKAYKVDDSNPKSSWVALVAPNAEDANKDFICISVQENSTGETKAYSIKGIPNLESGKSYTYKLKIGKDKAIIDNVTVTDWKEGTAIPGGEASLVTVASVKESVAKQLENGNDVELTLPSNASLDLFDAIKNALKDKGVPESSVNITLKGVMRIPQKAFGNLPEGVAPWFKVVRLPDATIIDDYAFQGSTLTEIYAPKVEEIKFRAFSQCEKLGIVDMRKASRIECLAFEKCNLLDRVRFGALSSVGLLQENGMGGIFENCKTEIIDLTLSSRQSMMELRHTEEATYEWVPAGGSYWDTEDYTNKKFLGYTFAQIHRVDD
;
A
#
# COMPACT_ATOMS: atom_id res chain seq x y z
N MET A 1 -43.84 33.58 16.09
CA MET A 1 -43.28 32.30 15.64
C MET A 1 -41.80 32.29 15.97
N LYS A 2 -41.39 31.49 16.95
CA LYS A 2 -40.02 31.45 17.49
C LYS A 2 -39.17 30.41 16.75
N ILE A 3 -37.92 30.83 16.52
CA ILE A 3 -36.72 30.11 16.09
C ILE A 3 -36.38 28.96 17.03
N SER A 4 -35.79 27.87 16.51
CA SER A 4 -34.62 27.18 17.09
C SER A 4 -33.93 26.24 16.09
N LYS A 5 -32.63 26.46 15.91
CA LYS A 5 -31.62 25.63 15.21
C LYS A 5 -31.02 24.61 16.21
N TYR A 6 -30.61 23.44 15.72
CA TYR A 6 -29.56 22.53 16.22
C TYR A 6 -29.11 21.74 14.98
N LEU A 7 -27.91 21.80 14.38
CA LEU A 7 -26.51 21.76 14.84
C LEU A 7 -26.22 20.64 15.85
N GLY A 8 -25.65 19.55 15.34
CA GLY A 8 -25.01 18.47 16.08
C GLY A 8 -23.70 18.11 15.38
N THR A 9 -22.62 18.59 16.00
CA THR A 9 -21.18 18.47 15.73
C THR A 9 -20.68 17.02 15.66
N PHE A 10 -19.87 16.69 14.65
CA PHE A 10 -18.96 15.54 14.65
C PHE A 10 -17.63 16.00 15.26
N ALA A 11 -17.34 15.61 16.49
CA ALA A 11 -16.05 15.88 17.11
C ALA A 11 -15.06 14.75 16.77
N LEU A 12 -13.97 15.09 16.08
CA LEU A 12 -12.76 14.29 16.02
C LEU A 12 -12.20 14.06 17.43
N LEU A 13 -12.00 12.80 17.81
CA LEU A 13 -11.26 12.45 19.03
C LEU A 13 -9.76 12.39 18.73
N ALA A 14 -9.05 13.41 19.20
CA ALA A 14 -7.60 13.42 19.28
C ALA A 14 -7.12 12.44 20.38
N MET A 15 -6.16 11.58 20.04
CA MET A 15 -5.45 10.73 21.01
C MET A 15 -4.48 11.58 21.84
N LEU A 16 -4.66 11.61 23.16
CA LEU A 16 -3.67 12.06 24.12
C LEU A 16 -3.04 10.83 24.78
N ALA A 17 -1.72 10.67 24.63
CA ALA A 17 -0.92 9.78 25.45
C ALA A 17 -0.31 10.57 26.62
N ALA A 18 -0.69 10.27 27.85
CA ALA A 18 0.12 10.46 29.05
C ALA A 18 -0.50 9.72 30.25
N CYS A 19 0.31 8.93 30.94
CA CYS A 19 -0.08 8.11 32.09
C CYS A 19 -0.62 8.93 33.27
N SER A 20 -1.77 8.52 33.81
CA SER A 20 -2.00 8.39 35.25
C SER A 20 -3.29 7.59 35.50
N THR A 21 -3.19 6.61 36.41
CA THR A 21 -4.27 5.77 36.92
C THR A 21 -5.43 6.59 37.48
N GLU A 22 -6.63 6.41 36.93
CA GLU A 22 -7.93 6.34 37.62
C GLU A 22 -9.01 5.93 36.61
N ASP A 23 -9.90 5.01 37.01
CA ASP A 23 -11.01 4.47 36.21
C ASP A 23 -11.97 5.59 35.79
N GLU A 24 -11.81 6.13 34.57
CA GLU A 24 -12.88 6.84 33.88
C GLU A 24 -13.59 5.90 32.91
N GLN A 25 -14.73 5.36 33.35
CA GLN A 25 -15.73 4.79 32.46
C GLN A 25 -16.25 5.90 31.52
N VAL A 26 -15.64 6.01 30.34
CA VAL A 26 -16.16 6.83 29.24
C VAL A 26 -17.45 6.17 28.73
N ARG A 27 -18.60 6.72 29.13
CA ARG A 27 -19.90 6.37 28.56
C ARG A 27 -19.98 6.88 27.12
N PHE A 28 -19.71 6.02 26.14
CA PHE A 28 -19.99 6.30 24.73
C PHE A 28 -21.50 6.20 24.46
N ALA A 29 -22.10 7.29 24.01
CA ALA A 29 -23.49 7.33 23.57
C ALA A 29 -23.58 6.84 22.10
N GLY A 30 -23.83 5.53 21.92
CA GLY A 30 -24.17 4.91 20.63
C GLY A 30 -24.03 3.38 20.70
N ASP A 31 -24.99 2.63 20.14
CA ASP A 31 -24.94 1.16 20.03
C ASP A 31 -24.13 0.68 18.80
N GLU A 32 -23.25 1.53 18.25
CA GLU A 32 -22.49 1.23 17.03
C GLU A 32 -21.40 0.17 17.27
N VAL A 33 -21.20 -0.70 16.28
CA VAL A 33 -20.19 -1.75 16.31
C VAL A 33 -18.83 -1.20 15.87
N LYS A 34 -17.84 -1.19 16.77
CA LYS A 34 -16.44 -0.92 16.41
C LYS A 34 -15.80 -2.20 15.90
N VAL A 35 -15.23 -2.19 14.70
CA VAL A 35 -14.65 -3.41 14.10
C VAL A 35 -13.15 -3.45 14.36
N ASN A 36 -12.69 -4.54 14.96
CA ASN A 36 -11.30 -4.93 14.98
C ASN A 36 -11.18 -6.26 14.23
N ALA A 37 -10.77 -6.22 12.97
CA ALA A 37 -10.53 -7.43 12.21
C ALA A 37 -9.05 -7.78 12.20
N THR A 38 -8.80 -8.98 12.70
CA THR A 38 -7.53 -9.68 12.62
C THR A 38 -7.76 -10.97 11.82
N ILE A 39 -6.71 -11.63 11.37
CA ILE A 39 -6.76 -12.98 10.80
C ILE A 39 -6.10 -13.91 11.83
N GLY A 40 -6.63 -15.10 12.07
CA GLY A 40 -6.05 -15.97 13.10
C GLY A 40 -6.82 -17.23 13.49
N GLY A 41 -6.17 -17.96 14.41
CA GLY A 41 -6.58 -19.25 14.99
C GLY A 41 -5.36 -20.16 15.06
N GLU A 42 -4.74 -20.29 16.24
CA GLU A 42 -3.46 -21.01 16.50
C GLU A 42 -2.30 -20.67 15.54
N SER A 43 -2.44 -19.58 14.80
CA SER A 43 -1.57 -19.10 13.73
C SER A 43 -1.52 -17.59 13.87
N VAL A 44 -0.32 -17.04 13.91
CA VAL A 44 -0.01 -15.73 14.50
C VAL A 44 -0.06 -14.57 13.49
N PHE A 45 -0.57 -14.71 12.24
CA PHE A 45 -0.39 -13.68 11.19
C PHE A 45 -1.55 -13.54 10.12
N THR A 46 -1.97 -12.28 9.79
CA THR A 46 -3.00 -11.65 8.87
C THR A 46 -2.55 -10.97 7.53
N ARG A 47 -3.13 -11.24 6.33
CA ARG A 47 -2.40 -11.28 5.04
C ARG A 47 -3.08 -10.70 3.78
N SER A 48 -3.22 -9.39 3.63
CA SER A 48 -3.58 -8.81 2.31
C SER A 48 -2.43 -8.85 1.30
N ASN A 49 -1.24 -9.26 1.76
CA ASN A 49 -0.05 -9.48 0.96
C ASN A 49 0.38 -10.95 1.13
N PRO A 50 -0.18 -11.92 0.36
CA PRO A 50 0.05 -13.36 0.57
C PRO A 50 1.49 -13.83 0.33
N ILE A 51 2.36 -12.92 -0.10
CA ILE A 51 3.78 -13.09 -0.41
C ILE A 51 4.71 -12.22 0.46
N GLY A 52 4.18 -11.43 1.41
CA GLY A 52 4.94 -10.50 2.25
C GLY A 52 5.81 -11.15 3.33
N SER A 53 6.50 -10.38 4.16
CA SER A 53 7.15 -10.90 5.39
C SER A 53 6.12 -11.48 6.35
N THR A 54 6.58 -12.15 7.41
CA THR A 54 5.70 -12.64 8.48
C THR A 54 4.83 -11.53 9.09
N GLU A 55 5.38 -10.33 9.25
CA GLU A 55 4.70 -9.13 9.78
C GLU A 55 3.77 -8.46 8.75
N GLU A 56 4.14 -8.41 7.47
CA GLU A 56 3.27 -7.88 6.40
C GLU A 56 2.11 -8.83 6.09
N GLN A 57 2.39 -10.13 6.21
CA GLN A 57 1.42 -11.18 6.36
C GLN A 57 0.79 -11.17 7.76
N SER A 58 0.93 -10.10 8.57
CA SER A 58 0.23 -9.93 9.85
C SER A 58 -0.83 -8.82 9.93
N GLU A 59 -1.03 -7.99 8.90
CA GLU A 59 -1.98 -6.88 8.90
C GLU A 59 -2.82 -6.79 7.61
N PHE A 60 -4.05 -6.26 7.74
CA PHE A 60 -4.79 -5.74 6.59
C PHE A 60 -4.21 -4.39 6.16
N GLN A 61 -4.20 -4.13 4.85
CA GLN A 61 -3.70 -2.89 4.26
C GLN A 61 -4.81 -1.85 4.16
N ASP A 62 -4.43 -0.58 4.12
CA ASP A 62 -5.37 0.48 3.77
C ASP A 62 -6.05 0.17 2.42
N PHE A 63 -7.32 0.53 2.32
CA PHE A 63 -8.24 0.24 1.22
C PHE A 63 -8.69 -1.22 1.07
N ASP A 64 -8.22 -2.14 1.92
CA ASP A 64 -8.85 -3.45 1.99
C ASP A 64 -10.30 -3.35 2.39
N GLN A 65 -11.13 -4.17 1.74
CA GLN A 65 -12.57 -4.19 1.97
C GLN A 65 -13.02 -5.55 2.45
N ILE A 66 -13.79 -5.58 3.54
CA ILE A 66 -14.45 -6.77 4.08
C ILE A 66 -15.96 -6.60 4.07
N GLY A 67 -16.66 -7.72 3.93
CA GLY A 67 -18.10 -7.77 4.16
C GLY A 67 -18.39 -8.34 5.54
N ILE A 68 -19.30 -7.71 6.30
CA ILE A 68 -19.72 -8.19 7.61
C ILE A 68 -21.25 -8.25 7.65
N SER A 69 -21.79 -9.42 7.94
CA SER A 69 -23.23 -9.64 8.16
C SER A 69 -23.51 -9.93 9.62
N VAL A 70 -24.67 -9.46 10.09
CA VAL A 70 -25.17 -9.66 11.45
C VAL A 70 -26.41 -10.55 11.38
N ASN A 71 -26.45 -11.63 12.17
CA ASN A 71 -27.61 -12.52 12.30
C ASN A 71 -28.20 -13.03 10.96
N GLY A 72 -27.35 -13.20 9.94
CA GLY A 72 -27.75 -13.64 8.60
C GLY A 72 -28.38 -12.55 7.72
N GLY A 73 -28.32 -11.28 8.13
CA GLY A 73 -28.70 -10.13 7.33
C GLY A 73 -27.75 -9.86 6.16
N ALA A 74 -28.00 -8.76 5.43
CA ALA A 74 -27.12 -8.32 4.36
C ALA A 74 -25.71 -7.99 4.89
N ALA A 75 -24.70 -8.23 4.06
CA ALA A 75 -23.33 -7.88 4.40
C ALA A 75 -23.09 -6.38 4.20
N HIS A 76 -22.59 -5.73 5.23
CA HIS A 76 -22.13 -4.35 5.22
C HIS A 76 -20.66 -4.29 4.81
N LYS A 77 -20.31 -3.33 3.97
CA LYS A 77 -18.95 -3.09 3.49
C LYS A 77 -18.18 -2.21 4.46
N TYR A 78 -17.07 -2.75 4.94
CA TYR A 78 -16.08 -2.03 5.75
C TYR A 78 -14.80 -1.87 4.93
N GLU A 79 -14.12 -0.76 5.13
CA GLU A 79 -12.85 -0.42 4.47
C GLU A 79 -11.82 -0.01 5.52
N MET A 80 -10.60 -0.52 5.38
CA MET A 80 -9.47 -0.13 6.21
C MET A 80 -8.95 1.26 5.78
N LYS A 81 -8.87 2.22 6.71
CA LYS A 81 -8.27 3.54 6.46
C LYS A 81 -7.39 3.93 7.65
N ASN A 82 -6.11 4.20 7.39
CA ASN A 82 -5.11 4.51 8.41
C ASN A 82 -5.07 3.48 9.55
N GLY A 83 -5.15 2.18 9.21
CA GLY A 83 -5.12 1.09 10.20
C GLY A 83 -6.39 0.94 11.05
N VAL A 84 -7.48 1.65 10.71
CA VAL A 84 -8.78 1.53 11.39
C VAL A 84 -9.86 1.10 10.39
N TRP A 85 -10.66 0.11 10.77
CA TRP A 85 -11.83 -0.31 9.99
C TRP A 85 -12.98 0.69 10.14
N GLY A 86 -13.36 1.31 9.03
CA GLY A 86 -14.50 2.21 8.94
C GLY A 86 -15.59 1.65 8.02
N VAL A 87 -16.81 2.16 8.18
CA VAL A 87 -17.90 1.90 7.22
C VAL A 87 -17.57 2.63 5.93
N ALA A 88 -17.75 1.98 4.78
CA ALA A 88 -17.56 2.66 3.50
C ALA A 88 -18.57 3.82 3.35
N GLU A 89 -18.18 4.92 2.70
CA GLU A 89 -18.83 6.25 2.72
C GLU A 89 -20.34 6.30 2.36
N SER A 90 -20.91 5.19 1.89
CA SER A 90 -22.32 5.05 1.48
C SER A 90 -23.17 4.15 2.38
N GLU A 91 -22.63 3.59 3.47
CA GLU A 91 -23.35 2.61 4.29
C GLU A 91 -23.62 3.10 5.72
N VAL A 92 -24.74 2.62 6.29
CA VAL A 92 -25.12 2.90 7.69
C VAL A 92 -24.32 1.98 8.60
N PRO A 93 -23.69 2.49 9.69
CA PRO A 93 -22.97 1.65 10.64
C PRO A 93 -23.85 0.56 11.25
N MET A 94 -23.28 -0.64 11.39
CA MET A 94 -23.94 -1.73 12.10
C MET A 94 -24.09 -1.37 13.58
N LYS A 95 -25.19 -1.85 14.18
CA LYS A 95 -25.48 -1.67 15.61
C LYS A 95 -25.52 -3.01 16.32
N TRP A 96 -25.13 -3.00 17.58
CA TRP A 96 -25.27 -4.13 18.48
C TRP A 96 -26.74 -4.42 18.75
N GLU A 97 -27.11 -5.70 18.78
CA GLU A 97 -28.43 -6.14 19.21
C GLU A 97 -28.39 -6.54 20.70
N SER A 98 -29.52 -6.39 21.40
CA SER A 98 -29.63 -6.69 22.84
C SER A 98 -29.64 -8.19 23.18
N GLU A 99 -29.69 -9.04 22.16
CA GLU A 99 -29.67 -10.51 22.27
C GLU A 99 -28.38 -11.08 21.66
N ALA A 100 -28.19 -12.40 21.77
CA ALA A 100 -27.02 -13.06 21.22
C ALA A 100 -26.86 -12.73 19.73
N THR A 101 -25.72 -12.14 19.37
CA THR A 101 -25.46 -11.61 18.02
C THR A 101 -24.36 -12.44 17.35
N GLU A 102 -24.67 -13.04 16.20
CA GLU A 102 -23.70 -13.72 15.32
C GLU A 102 -23.22 -12.79 14.22
N PHE A 103 -21.91 -12.68 14.08
CA PHE A 103 -21.23 -11.98 13.00
C PHE A 103 -20.54 -13.00 12.10
N LYS A 104 -20.77 -12.86 10.80
CA LYS A 104 -20.04 -13.55 9.74
C LYS A 104 -19.39 -12.51 8.86
N ALA A 105 -18.10 -12.67 8.61
CA ALA A 105 -17.33 -11.76 7.78
C ALA A 105 -16.50 -12.48 6.72
N PHE A 106 -16.20 -11.79 5.62
CA PHE A 106 -15.43 -12.33 4.51
C PHE A 106 -14.56 -11.25 3.85
N TYR A 107 -13.45 -11.70 3.28
CA TYR A 107 -12.48 -10.90 2.51
C TYR A 107 -12.12 -11.66 1.23
N PRO A 108 -11.85 -10.96 0.11
CA PRO A 108 -12.18 -9.55 -0.13
C PRO A 108 -13.70 -9.37 -0.27
N TYR A 109 -14.19 -8.14 -0.09
CA TYR A 109 -15.63 -7.83 -0.23
C TYR A 109 -16.18 -8.21 -1.62
N SER A 110 -15.44 -7.92 -2.68
CA SER A 110 -15.85 -8.23 -4.04
C SER A 110 -14.65 -8.49 -4.96
N TYR A 111 -14.88 -9.28 -5.99
CA TYR A 111 -13.97 -9.48 -7.12
C TYR A 111 -14.73 -9.20 -8.42
N ASN A 112 -14.18 -8.39 -9.33
CA ASN A 112 -14.82 -8.02 -10.61
C ASN A 112 -16.29 -7.58 -10.49
N ASN A 113 -16.60 -6.76 -9.48
CA ASN A 113 -17.97 -6.30 -9.15
C ASN A 113 -18.95 -7.42 -8.76
N VAL A 114 -18.47 -8.64 -8.51
CA VAL A 114 -19.24 -9.72 -7.90
C VAL A 114 -18.86 -9.76 -6.42
N SER A 115 -19.85 -9.55 -5.57
CA SER A 115 -19.65 -9.65 -4.12
C SER A 115 -19.36 -11.09 -3.72
N ASN A 116 -18.30 -11.28 -2.94
CA ASN A 116 -18.13 -12.51 -2.19
C ASN A 116 -19.17 -12.58 -1.07
N SER A 117 -19.22 -13.71 -0.38
CA SER A 117 -20.02 -13.90 0.83
C SER A 117 -19.22 -14.70 1.85
N PHE A 118 -19.81 -15.00 3.01
CA PHE A 118 -19.19 -15.90 3.97
C PHE A 118 -19.09 -17.35 3.46
N ASP A 119 -20.00 -17.76 2.58
CA ASP A 119 -20.10 -19.15 2.12
C ASP A 119 -19.53 -19.36 0.70
N ASN A 120 -19.38 -18.28 -0.07
CA ASN A 120 -18.90 -18.34 -1.45
C ASN A 120 -17.82 -17.28 -1.71
N GLY A 121 -16.70 -17.72 -2.30
CA GLY A 121 -15.57 -16.89 -2.68
C GLY A 121 -15.17 -17.06 -4.14
N GLN A 122 -14.36 -16.13 -4.65
CA GLN A 122 -13.83 -16.14 -6.01
C GLN A 122 -12.30 -16.06 -6.04
N ILE A 123 -11.70 -16.63 -7.09
CA ILE A 123 -10.26 -16.63 -7.33
C ILE A 123 -9.99 -15.94 -8.68
N CYS A 124 -9.02 -15.02 -8.70
CA CYS A 124 -8.59 -14.31 -9.90
C CYS A 124 -7.72 -15.21 -10.78
N THR A 125 -7.86 -15.08 -12.11
CA THR A 125 -6.94 -15.72 -13.08
C THR A 125 -5.65 -14.93 -13.29
N GLU A 126 -5.67 -13.62 -13.08
CA GLU A 126 -4.51 -12.73 -13.23
C GLU A 126 -3.81 -12.53 -11.89
N GLN A 127 -3.18 -13.58 -11.35
CA GLN A 127 -2.42 -13.51 -10.09
C GLN A 127 -0.94 -13.17 -10.32
N ASN A 128 -0.52 -12.88 -11.55
CA ASN A 128 0.82 -12.43 -11.88
C ASN A 128 1.14 -11.00 -11.41
N ILE A 129 0.22 -10.37 -10.67
CA ILE A 129 0.37 -9.08 -10.00
C ILE A 129 -0.13 -9.18 -8.55
N LYS A 130 0.35 -8.30 -7.67
CA LYS A 130 0.05 -8.36 -6.24
C LYS A 130 -1.44 -8.17 -5.94
N GLU A 131 -2.11 -7.31 -6.70
CA GLU A 131 -3.54 -7.04 -6.56
C GLU A 131 -4.38 -8.28 -6.87
N GLY A 132 -4.01 -9.04 -7.90
CA GLY A 132 -4.70 -10.28 -8.25
C GLY A 132 -4.53 -11.38 -7.20
N LEU A 133 -3.35 -11.45 -6.59
CA LEU A 133 -3.08 -12.32 -5.45
C LEU A 133 -3.94 -11.94 -4.23
N ALA A 134 -3.96 -10.66 -3.85
CA ALA A 134 -4.76 -10.16 -2.73
C ALA A 134 -6.27 -10.44 -2.94
N LEU A 135 -6.78 -10.16 -4.15
CA LEU A 135 -8.17 -10.43 -4.52
C LEU A 135 -8.54 -11.92 -4.52
N SER A 136 -7.55 -12.81 -4.60
CA SER A 136 -7.75 -14.26 -4.57
C SER A 136 -7.59 -14.87 -3.18
N ASP A 137 -7.16 -14.09 -2.18
CA ASP A 137 -6.89 -14.56 -0.82
C ASP A 137 -8.19 -14.63 0.00
N TYR A 138 -9.16 -15.41 -0.49
CA TYR A 138 -10.47 -15.51 0.13
C TYR A 138 -10.38 -16.04 1.57
N MET A 139 -10.90 -15.26 2.51
CA MET A 139 -10.86 -15.52 3.95
C MET A 139 -12.22 -15.29 4.57
N THR A 140 -12.54 -16.02 5.64
CA THR A 140 -13.80 -15.89 6.37
C THR A 140 -13.60 -15.87 7.88
N ALA A 141 -14.40 -15.11 8.60
CA ALA A 141 -14.42 -15.05 10.05
C ALA A 141 -15.83 -15.25 10.59
N LYS A 142 -15.96 -15.93 11.72
CA LYS A 142 -17.23 -16.08 12.43
C LYS A 142 -17.03 -15.83 13.91
N LYS A 143 -17.89 -14.99 14.49
CA LYS A 143 -17.86 -14.67 15.92
C LYS A 143 -19.27 -14.51 16.45
N THR A 144 -19.54 -15.09 17.62
CA THR A 144 -20.83 -14.96 18.31
C THR A 144 -20.60 -14.32 19.68
N TYR A 145 -21.38 -13.28 19.98
CA TYR A 145 -21.39 -12.63 21.28
C TYR A 145 -22.72 -12.93 21.99
N PRO A 146 -22.71 -13.47 23.23
CA PRO A 146 -23.94 -13.71 23.97
C PRO A 146 -24.59 -12.41 24.48
N ASN A 147 -23.78 -11.38 24.70
CA ASN A 147 -24.20 -10.05 25.13
C ASN A 147 -23.28 -9.01 24.47
N ILE A 148 -23.71 -7.75 24.45
CA ILE A 148 -22.90 -6.66 23.89
C ILE A 148 -21.62 -6.48 24.72
N PRO A 149 -20.41 -6.51 24.13
CA PRO A 149 -19.16 -6.32 24.86
C PRO A 149 -19.05 -4.89 25.41
N GLU A 150 -18.43 -4.73 26.57
CA GLU A 150 -18.31 -3.43 27.28
C GLU A 150 -17.61 -2.35 26.44
N ASN A 151 -16.58 -2.74 25.68
CA ASN A 151 -15.83 -1.85 24.78
C ASN A 151 -16.52 -1.62 23.41
N ARG A 152 -17.68 -2.25 23.17
CA ARG A 152 -18.44 -2.24 21.91
C ARG A 152 -17.64 -2.71 20.68
N GLN A 153 -16.56 -3.48 20.90
CA GLN A 153 -15.67 -3.95 19.84
C GLN A 153 -16.03 -5.36 19.36
N LEU A 154 -16.14 -5.52 18.05
CA LEU A 154 -16.26 -6.78 17.33
C LEU A 154 -14.86 -7.23 16.93
N ASP A 155 -14.36 -8.26 17.60
CA ASP A 155 -13.09 -8.91 17.28
C ASP A 155 -13.33 -10.05 16.29
N LEU A 156 -12.95 -9.82 15.04
CA LEU A 156 -12.99 -10.83 13.99
C LEU A 156 -11.62 -11.49 13.85
N THR A 157 -11.66 -12.79 13.61
CA THR A 157 -10.48 -13.61 13.39
C THR A 157 -10.72 -14.44 12.12
N PHE A 158 -10.19 -13.94 11.02
CA PHE A 158 -10.33 -14.51 9.68
C PHE A 158 -9.47 -15.76 9.47
N LYS A 159 -9.96 -16.68 8.66
CA LYS A 159 -9.28 -17.92 8.26
C LYS A 159 -9.32 -18.04 6.75
N ARG A 160 -8.18 -18.37 6.16
CA ARG A 160 -8.07 -18.69 4.73
C ARG A 160 -8.99 -19.81 4.34
N GLN A 161 -9.54 -19.66 3.16
CA GLN A 161 -10.35 -20.67 2.48
C GLN A 161 -9.67 -21.17 1.20
N THR A 162 -8.51 -20.61 0.82
CA THR A 162 -7.68 -21.03 -0.32
C THR A 162 -6.49 -21.90 0.10
N ALA A 163 -5.91 -22.61 -0.87
CA ALA A 163 -4.60 -23.23 -0.76
C ALA A 163 -3.56 -22.40 -1.53
N ARG A 164 -2.30 -22.43 -1.08
CA ARG A 164 -1.18 -21.79 -1.78
C ARG A 164 -0.36 -22.83 -2.52
N VAL A 165 -0.14 -22.63 -3.81
CA VAL A 165 0.78 -23.42 -4.64
C VAL A 165 2.02 -22.59 -4.93
N VAL A 166 3.18 -23.16 -4.67
CA VAL A 166 4.50 -22.57 -4.92
C VAL A 166 5.27 -23.48 -5.87
N ILE A 167 5.82 -22.93 -6.95
CA ILE A 167 6.77 -23.63 -7.82
C ILE A 167 8.17 -23.10 -7.51
N ASP A 168 9.01 -23.96 -6.94
CA ASP A 168 10.37 -23.64 -6.48
C ASP A 168 11.36 -23.85 -7.63
N ILE A 169 11.66 -22.77 -8.37
CA ILE A 169 12.50 -22.84 -9.57
C ILE A 169 13.98 -23.02 -9.20
N GLU A 170 14.45 -22.40 -8.12
CA GLU A 170 15.84 -22.54 -7.68
C GLU A 170 16.22 -23.99 -7.42
N ASN A 171 15.33 -24.75 -6.77
CA ASN A 171 15.56 -26.17 -6.46
C ASN A 171 14.95 -27.13 -7.48
N SER A 172 14.39 -26.61 -8.58
CA SER A 172 13.96 -27.43 -9.71
C SER A 172 15.14 -27.82 -10.59
N THR A 173 15.06 -28.99 -11.22
CA THR A 173 16.12 -29.50 -12.08
C THR A 173 15.78 -29.25 -13.55
N PHE A 174 16.60 -28.45 -14.21
CA PHE A 174 16.67 -28.37 -15.67
C PHE A 174 17.72 -29.37 -16.14
N MET A 175 17.31 -30.29 -17.02
CA MET A 175 18.22 -31.32 -17.54
C MET A 175 19.31 -30.69 -18.44
N ASN A 176 20.38 -31.45 -18.69
CA ASN A 176 21.61 -30.98 -19.35
C ASN A 176 21.42 -30.51 -20.80
N GLU A 177 20.22 -30.65 -21.35
CA GLU A 177 19.86 -30.09 -22.66
C GLU A 177 19.54 -28.59 -22.64
N PHE A 178 19.49 -27.95 -21.47
CA PHE A 178 19.34 -26.50 -21.34
C PHE A 178 20.68 -25.83 -20.99
N ASP A 179 21.11 -24.85 -21.78
CA ASP A 179 22.33 -24.07 -21.52
C ASP A 179 22.06 -22.96 -20.48
N GLN A 180 21.01 -22.14 -20.69
CA GLN A 180 20.60 -21.06 -19.79
C GLN A 180 19.07 -20.89 -19.76
N PRO A 181 18.33 -21.84 -19.14
CA PRO A 181 16.89 -21.83 -19.19
C PRO A 181 16.31 -20.62 -18.45
N TYR A 182 15.33 -19.99 -19.07
CA TYR A 182 14.55 -18.90 -18.48
C TYR A 182 13.07 -19.28 -18.42
N VAL A 183 12.46 -19.17 -17.24
CA VAL A 183 11.02 -19.39 -17.07
C VAL A 183 10.29 -18.10 -17.37
N ALA A 184 9.54 -18.09 -18.47
CA ALA A 184 8.80 -16.93 -18.94
C ALA A 184 7.44 -16.78 -18.24
N GLU A 185 6.77 -17.90 -17.96
CA GLU A 185 5.42 -17.91 -17.38
C GLU A 185 5.14 -19.24 -16.69
N ILE A 186 4.35 -19.20 -15.62
CA ILE A 186 3.75 -20.38 -15.01
C ILE A 186 2.26 -20.17 -14.83
N ASN A 187 1.47 -21.13 -15.32
CA ASN A 187 0.04 -21.22 -15.05
C ASN A 187 -0.25 -22.38 -14.11
N ILE A 188 -1.04 -22.13 -13.07
CA ILE A 188 -1.60 -23.15 -12.19
C ILE A 188 -3.09 -23.30 -12.51
N TYR A 189 -3.56 -24.52 -12.70
CA TYR A 189 -4.94 -24.80 -13.06
C TYR A 189 -5.75 -25.14 -11.82
N SER A 190 -6.84 -24.41 -11.63
CA SER A 190 -7.75 -24.57 -10.50
C SER A 190 -9.16 -24.14 -10.88
N GLN A 191 -10.13 -24.56 -10.08
CA GLN A 191 -11.44 -23.93 -10.09
C GLN A 191 -11.34 -22.50 -9.55
N LEU A 192 -12.22 -21.63 -10.03
CA LEU A 192 -12.23 -20.19 -9.69
C LEU A 192 -13.27 -19.82 -8.63
N GLN A 193 -14.03 -20.80 -8.14
CA GLN A 193 -15.06 -20.61 -7.12
C GLN A 193 -14.75 -21.46 -5.90
N LEU A 194 -15.05 -20.89 -4.73
CA LEU A 194 -14.90 -21.51 -3.42
C LEU A 194 -16.29 -21.63 -2.78
N PRO A 195 -16.68 -22.80 -2.24
CA PRO A 195 -15.95 -24.06 -2.29
C PRO A 195 -15.90 -24.66 -3.71
N ALA A 196 -14.87 -25.44 -4.00
CA ALA A 196 -14.76 -26.15 -5.28
C ALA A 196 -15.87 -27.20 -5.43
N THR A 197 -16.37 -27.38 -6.65
CA THR A 197 -17.35 -28.41 -7.02
C THR A 197 -16.62 -29.61 -7.63
N GLN A 198 -16.79 -30.80 -7.06
CA GLN A 198 -16.10 -32.00 -7.54
C GLN A 198 -16.37 -32.26 -9.03
N GLY A 199 -15.30 -32.48 -9.80
CA GLY A 199 -15.37 -32.77 -11.24
C GLY A 199 -15.64 -31.58 -12.17
N ALA A 200 -15.81 -30.37 -11.62
CA ALA A 200 -15.96 -29.17 -12.45
C ALA A 200 -14.66 -28.83 -13.20
N ASP A 201 -14.80 -28.05 -14.28
CA ASP A 201 -13.68 -27.61 -15.09
C ASP A 201 -12.78 -26.61 -14.36
N VAL A 202 -11.51 -26.59 -14.80
CA VAL A 202 -10.47 -25.76 -14.22
C VAL A 202 -10.01 -24.72 -15.24
N SER A 203 -9.56 -23.58 -14.72
CA SER A 203 -9.05 -22.47 -15.51
C SER A 203 -7.58 -22.24 -15.18
N ALA A 204 -6.83 -21.73 -16.15
CA ALA A 204 -5.45 -21.29 -15.93
C ALA A 204 -5.43 -20.02 -15.06
N ILE A 205 -4.62 -20.05 -14.02
CA ILE A 205 -4.27 -18.92 -13.17
C ILE A 205 -2.81 -18.59 -13.42
N LYS A 206 -2.54 -17.37 -13.89
CA LYS A 206 -1.18 -16.87 -14.08
C LYS A 206 -0.54 -16.64 -12.71
N ALA A 207 0.50 -17.41 -12.41
CA ALA A 207 1.20 -17.32 -11.14
C ALA A 207 2.02 -16.04 -11.03
N TYR A 208 2.18 -15.55 -9.80
CA TYR A 208 3.07 -14.45 -9.44
C TYR A 208 4.51 -14.93 -9.37
N LYS A 209 5.43 -14.25 -10.07
CA LYS A 209 6.87 -14.45 -9.86
C LYS A 209 7.31 -13.63 -8.65
N VAL A 210 7.88 -14.28 -7.64
CA VAL A 210 8.12 -13.64 -6.32
C VAL A 210 9.16 -12.52 -6.41
N ASP A 211 10.17 -12.70 -7.25
CA ASP A 211 11.21 -11.72 -7.54
C ASP A 211 11.50 -11.72 -9.05
N ASP A 212 11.03 -10.68 -9.74
CA ASP A 212 11.22 -10.53 -11.18
C ASP A 212 12.69 -10.46 -11.60
N SER A 213 13.54 -9.90 -10.73
CA SER A 213 14.98 -9.72 -10.99
C SER A 213 15.77 -11.03 -10.90
N ASN A 214 15.25 -12.01 -10.16
CA ASN A 214 15.87 -13.32 -10.01
C ASN A 214 15.32 -14.31 -11.05
N PRO A 215 16.12 -14.78 -12.03
CA PRO A 215 15.67 -15.76 -13.02
C PRO A 215 15.31 -17.13 -12.41
N LYS A 216 15.79 -17.42 -11.20
CA LYS A 216 15.48 -18.64 -10.43
C LYS A 216 14.37 -18.43 -9.40
N SER A 217 13.70 -17.28 -9.43
CA SER A 217 12.65 -16.97 -8.46
C SER A 217 11.51 -17.97 -8.53
N SER A 218 10.99 -18.29 -7.35
CA SER A 218 9.79 -19.10 -7.20
C SER A 218 8.54 -18.38 -7.72
N TRP A 219 7.53 -19.17 -8.06
CA TRP A 219 6.24 -18.67 -8.55
C TRP A 219 5.10 -19.12 -7.65
N VAL A 220 4.09 -18.28 -7.44
CA VAL A 220 3.02 -18.51 -6.46
C VAL A 220 1.64 -18.28 -7.08
N ALA A 221 0.69 -19.16 -6.76
CA ALA A 221 -0.73 -18.94 -7.03
C ALA A 221 -1.58 -19.41 -5.83
N LEU A 222 -2.69 -18.71 -5.62
CA LEU A 222 -3.76 -19.10 -4.70
C LEU A 222 -4.84 -19.84 -5.49
N VAL A 223 -5.20 -21.01 -5.00
CA VAL A 223 -6.08 -21.96 -5.70
C VAL A 223 -7.19 -22.46 -4.79
N ALA A 224 -8.24 -23.00 -5.40
CA ALA A 224 -9.36 -23.56 -4.67
C ALA A 224 -8.95 -24.93 -4.09
N PRO A 225 -9.12 -25.16 -2.78
CA PRO A 225 -8.96 -26.48 -2.20
C PRO A 225 -9.92 -27.47 -2.86
N ASN A 226 -9.41 -28.64 -3.23
CA ASN A 226 -10.15 -29.65 -3.97
C ASN A 226 -9.63 -31.06 -3.69
N ALA A 227 -10.48 -32.05 -3.97
CA ALA A 227 -10.06 -33.44 -4.02
C ALA A 227 -9.13 -33.67 -5.24
N GLU A 228 -8.32 -34.72 -5.16
CA GLU A 228 -7.43 -35.12 -6.25
C GLU A 228 -8.20 -35.38 -7.56
N ASP A 229 -7.64 -34.94 -8.68
CA ASP A 229 -8.15 -35.22 -10.03
C ASP A 229 -6.98 -35.48 -11.00
N ALA A 230 -6.74 -36.75 -11.28
CA ALA A 230 -5.65 -37.22 -12.14
C ALA A 230 -5.77 -36.79 -13.61
N ASN A 231 -6.97 -36.41 -14.08
CA ASN A 231 -7.23 -36.20 -15.50
C ASN A 231 -7.13 -34.73 -15.93
N LYS A 232 -7.22 -33.80 -14.97
CA LYS A 232 -7.14 -32.36 -15.22
C LYS A 232 -5.70 -31.88 -15.28
N ASP A 233 -5.48 -30.83 -16.08
CA ASP A 233 -4.22 -30.10 -16.08
C ASP A 233 -4.02 -29.44 -14.71
N PHE A 234 -2.78 -29.38 -14.25
CA PHE A 234 -2.43 -28.78 -12.96
C PHE A 234 -1.39 -27.66 -13.11
N ILE A 235 -0.26 -27.92 -13.77
CA ILE A 235 0.82 -26.93 -13.95
C ILE A 235 1.14 -26.82 -15.44
N CYS A 236 1.25 -25.61 -15.96
CA CYS A 236 1.86 -25.37 -17.26
C CYS A 236 3.03 -24.38 -17.08
N ILE A 237 4.24 -24.83 -17.41
CA ILE A 237 5.46 -24.04 -17.33
C ILE A 237 5.97 -23.70 -18.72
N SER A 238 6.20 -22.42 -18.97
CA SER A 238 6.72 -21.88 -20.24
C SER A 238 8.19 -21.52 -20.09
N VAL A 239 9.07 -22.22 -20.82
CA VAL A 239 10.53 -22.09 -20.73
C VAL A 239 11.11 -21.65 -22.06
N GLN A 240 12.09 -20.73 -22.01
CA GLN A 240 12.95 -20.35 -23.12
C GLN A 240 14.35 -20.92 -22.90
N GLU A 241 15.00 -21.38 -23.98
CA GLU A 241 16.37 -21.91 -23.94
C GLU A 241 17.43 -20.82 -23.68
N ASN A 242 17.08 -19.57 -24.01
CA ASN A 242 17.85 -18.34 -23.86
C ASN A 242 16.89 -17.13 -23.91
N SER A 243 17.31 -15.95 -23.41
CA SER A 243 16.44 -14.76 -23.23
C SER A 243 15.80 -14.18 -24.50
N THR A 244 16.16 -14.69 -25.68
CA THR A 244 15.63 -14.30 -27.00
C THR A 244 15.04 -15.48 -27.78
N GLY A 245 14.97 -16.67 -27.17
CA GLY A 245 14.54 -17.91 -27.80
C GLY A 245 13.02 -18.10 -27.90
N GLU A 246 12.61 -19.12 -28.65
CA GLU A 246 11.20 -19.53 -28.74
C GLU A 246 10.73 -20.12 -27.41
N THR A 247 9.58 -19.67 -26.93
CA THR A 247 8.99 -20.16 -25.67
C THR A 247 8.32 -21.51 -25.91
N LYS A 248 8.71 -22.53 -25.13
CA LYS A 248 8.09 -23.85 -25.14
C LYS A 248 7.33 -24.12 -23.84
N ALA A 249 6.07 -24.53 -23.96
CA ALA A 249 5.20 -24.84 -22.82
C ALA A 249 5.19 -26.34 -22.50
N TYR A 250 5.21 -26.68 -21.21
CA TYR A 250 5.14 -28.04 -20.69
C TYR A 250 4.00 -28.17 -19.68
N SER A 251 3.01 -29.02 -19.99
CA SER A 251 1.86 -29.25 -19.12
C SER A 251 2.03 -30.52 -18.28
N ILE A 252 1.66 -30.42 -17.00
CA ILE A 252 1.64 -31.49 -16.01
C ILE A 252 0.19 -31.68 -15.59
N LYS A 253 -0.29 -32.92 -15.67
CA LYS A 253 -1.63 -33.33 -15.23
C LYS A 253 -1.62 -33.89 -13.82
N GLY A 254 -2.80 -33.92 -13.21
CA GLY A 254 -3.03 -34.48 -11.89
C GLY A 254 -3.03 -33.40 -10.83
N ILE A 255 -4.20 -32.78 -10.63
CA ILE A 255 -4.38 -31.87 -9.50
C ILE A 255 -4.39 -32.73 -8.23
N PRO A 256 -3.49 -32.46 -7.26
CA PRO A 256 -3.45 -33.23 -6.03
C PRO A 256 -4.58 -32.83 -5.08
N ASN A 257 -4.75 -33.56 -3.98
CA ASN A 257 -5.63 -33.11 -2.91
C ASN A 257 -5.06 -31.84 -2.25
N LEU A 258 -5.81 -30.75 -2.31
CA LEU A 258 -5.44 -29.46 -1.76
C LEU A 258 -6.39 -29.09 -0.62
N GLU A 259 -5.83 -28.70 0.51
CA GLU A 259 -6.57 -28.31 1.71
C GLU A 259 -6.48 -26.81 1.95
N SER A 260 -7.58 -26.26 2.48
CA SER A 260 -7.64 -24.86 2.87
C SER A 260 -6.57 -24.52 3.91
N GLY A 261 -5.89 -23.37 3.73
CA GLY A 261 -4.86 -22.90 4.65
C GLY A 261 -3.59 -23.75 4.67
N LYS A 262 -3.31 -24.52 3.60
CA LYS A 262 -2.04 -25.24 3.40
C LYS A 262 -1.24 -24.64 2.25
N SER A 263 0.07 -24.80 2.32
CA SER A 263 1.04 -24.36 1.31
C SER A 263 1.73 -25.59 0.73
N TYR A 264 1.75 -25.67 -0.59
CA TYR A 264 2.31 -26.80 -1.35
C TYR A 264 3.44 -26.29 -2.23
N THR A 265 4.67 -26.68 -1.92
CA THR A 265 5.86 -26.29 -2.68
C THR A 265 6.30 -27.44 -3.57
N TYR A 266 6.21 -27.22 -4.88
CA TYR A 266 6.57 -28.19 -5.91
C TYR A 266 7.94 -27.88 -6.50
N LYS A 267 8.76 -28.92 -6.58
CA LYS A 267 9.99 -28.94 -7.37
C LYS A 267 9.71 -29.70 -8.66
N LEU A 268 10.17 -29.14 -9.77
CA LEU A 268 9.95 -29.70 -11.08
C LEU A 268 11.24 -30.29 -11.63
N LYS A 269 11.08 -31.28 -12.51
CA LYS A 269 12.14 -31.77 -13.37
C LYS A 269 11.73 -31.53 -14.82
N ILE A 270 12.48 -30.67 -15.52
CA ILE A 270 12.17 -30.20 -16.87
C ILE A 270 13.22 -30.75 -17.86
N GLY A 271 12.75 -31.50 -18.86
CA GLY A 271 13.54 -31.92 -20.02
C GLY A 271 12.98 -31.38 -21.32
N LYS A 272 13.58 -31.74 -22.46
CA LYS A 272 13.21 -31.20 -23.78
C LYS A 272 11.78 -31.51 -24.21
N ASP A 273 11.20 -32.63 -23.78
CA ASP A 273 9.88 -33.09 -24.27
C ASP A 273 8.78 -33.09 -23.20
N LYS A 274 9.14 -33.04 -21.92
CA LYS A 274 8.19 -33.09 -20.81
C LYS A 274 8.74 -32.44 -19.54
N ALA A 275 7.82 -31.95 -18.72
CA ALA A 275 8.06 -31.61 -17.32
C ALA A 275 7.32 -32.62 -16.42
N ILE A 276 7.88 -32.91 -15.25
CA ILE A 276 7.23 -33.72 -14.21
C ILE A 276 7.44 -33.07 -12.84
N ILE A 277 6.56 -33.39 -11.90
CA ILE A 277 6.79 -33.08 -10.48
C ILE A 277 7.87 -34.04 -9.97
N ASP A 278 8.94 -33.48 -9.42
CA ASP A 278 10.04 -34.23 -8.80
C ASP A 278 9.76 -34.46 -7.30
N ASN A 279 9.33 -33.41 -6.62
CA ASN A 279 9.02 -33.44 -5.19
C ASN A 279 7.94 -32.41 -4.83
N VAL A 280 7.20 -32.69 -3.75
CA VAL A 280 6.26 -31.76 -3.12
C VAL A 280 6.51 -31.72 -1.60
N THR A 281 6.61 -30.52 -1.05
CA THR A 281 6.60 -30.29 0.39
C THR A 281 5.29 -29.62 0.77
N VAL A 282 4.58 -30.18 1.75
CA VAL A 282 3.34 -29.63 2.27
C VAL A 282 3.58 -29.08 3.66
N THR A 283 3.27 -27.81 3.87
CA THR A 283 3.32 -27.15 5.17
C THR A 283 1.98 -26.54 5.51
N ASP A 284 1.71 -26.39 6.80
CA ASP A 284 0.64 -25.51 7.23
C ASP A 284 0.94 -24.11 6.68
N TRP A 285 0.01 -23.51 5.96
CA TRP A 285 0.11 -22.10 5.58
C TRP A 285 -0.28 -21.22 6.77
N LYS A 286 0.17 -21.61 7.96
CA LYS A 286 -0.04 -20.98 9.25
C LYS A 286 1.22 -20.26 9.74
N GLU A 287 2.35 -20.54 9.12
CA GLU A 287 3.62 -19.88 9.32
C GLU A 287 4.00 -19.21 7.99
N GLY A 288 4.52 -17.99 8.04
CA GLY A 288 5.21 -17.35 6.91
C GLY A 288 6.50 -18.10 6.56
N THR A 289 6.41 -19.42 6.35
CA THR A 289 7.51 -20.26 5.90
C THR A 289 8.09 -19.61 4.66
N ALA A 290 9.36 -19.21 4.78
CA ALA A 290 10.13 -18.60 3.72
C ALA A 290 9.94 -19.43 2.46
N ILE A 291 9.63 -18.76 1.34
CA ILE A 291 9.53 -19.42 0.05
C ILE A 291 10.96 -19.85 -0.32
N PRO A 292 11.26 -21.16 -0.40
CA PRO A 292 12.58 -21.60 -0.83
C PRO A 292 12.84 -21.04 -2.24
N GLY A 293 13.97 -20.36 -2.42
CA GLY A 293 14.36 -19.72 -3.68
C GLY A 293 13.50 -18.54 -4.15
N GLY A 294 12.58 -18.06 -3.31
CA GLY A 294 11.77 -16.88 -3.55
C GLY A 294 12.02 -15.75 -2.55
N GLU A 295 13.01 -15.86 -1.65
CA GLU A 295 13.41 -14.69 -0.88
C GLU A 295 14.01 -13.65 -1.83
N ALA A 296 13.21 -12.67 -2.25
CA ALA A 296 13.72 -11.31 -2.26
C ALA A 296 14.26 -11.13 -0.85
N SER A 297 15.58 -10.98 -0.69
CA SER A 297 16.22 -10.89 0.62
C SER A 297 15.38 -10.00 1.51
N LEU A 298 14.92 -10.53 2.66
CA LEU A 298 14.11 -9.76 3.61
C LEU A 298 14.77 -8.37 3.75
N VAL A 299 14.01 -7.31 3.42
CA VAL A 299 14.51 -5.95 3.53
C VAL A 299 14.59 -5.65 5.02
N THR A 300 15.75 -5.90 5.60
CA THR A 300 16.07 -5.69 7.00
C THR A 300 16.90 -4.43 7.14
N VAL A 301 16.97 -3.89 8.35
CA VAL A 301 17.92 -2.81 8.69
C VAL A 301 19.35 -3.17 8.25
N ALA A 302 19.76 -4.43 8.41
CA ALA A 302 21.09 -4.89 8.01
C ALA A 302 21.27 -4.88 6.48
N SER A 303 20.33 -5.45 5.73
CA SER A 303 20.43 -5.51 4.26
C SER A 303 20.31 -4.13 3.61
N VAL A 304 19.51 -3.23 4.16
CA VAL A 304 19.47 -1.82 3.72
C VAL A 304 20.81 -1.13 3.95
N LYS A 305 21.40 -1.26 5.15
CA LYS A 305 22.72 -0.68 5.44
C LYS A 305 23.80 -1.20 4.51
N GLU A 306 23.84 -2.51 4.29
CA GLU A 306 24.81 -3.15 3.40
C GLU A 306 24.61 -2.71 1.94
N SER A 307 23.37 -2.66 1.46
CA SER A 307 23.06 -2.23 0.10
C SER A 307 23.48 -0.78 -0.15
N VAL A 308 23.12 0.14 0.75
CA VAL A 308 23.52 1.55 0.65
C VAL A 308 25.05 1.66 0.66
N ALA A 309 25.72 1.00 1.61
CA ALA A 309 27.18 1.01 1.72
C ALA A 309 27.87 0.54 0.43
N LYS A 310 27.40 -0.58 -0.15
CA LYS A 310 27.97 -1.17 -1.36
C LYS A 310 27.73 -0.32 -2.60
N GLN A 311 26.54 0.29 -2.73
CA GLN A 311 26.25 1.20 -3.84
C GLN A 311 27.14 2.44 -3.81
N LEU A 312 27.37 3.01 -2.62
CA LEU A 312 28.26 4.15 -2.42
C LEU A 312 29.74 3.80 -2.70
N GLU A 313 30.21 2.62 -2.28
CA GLU A 313 31.58 2.15 -2.59
C GLU A 313 31.82 2.02 -4.09
N ASN A 314 30.79 1.64 -4.84
CA ASN A 314 30.83 1.54 -6.29
C ASN A 314 30.66 2.90 -6.99
N GLY A 315 30.42 3.98 -6.25
CA GLY A 315 30.17 5.31 -6.81
C GLY A 315 28.81 5.46 -7.51
N ASN A 316 27.85 4.60 -7.20
CA ASN A 316 26.51 4.62 -7.79
C ASN A 316 25.56 5.55 -7.01
N ASP A 317 24.51 6.00 -7.70
CA ASP A 317 23.31 6.53 -7.03
C ASP A 317 22.70 5.44 -6.13
N VAL A 318 22.04 5.86 -5.04
CA VAL A 318 21.41 4.92 -4.10
C VAL A 318 20.02 4.57 -4.61
N GLU A 319 19.81 3.32 -5.01
CA GLU A 319 18.51 2.81 -5.41
C GLU A 319 18.09 1.66 -4.49
N LEU A 320 16.92 1.81 -3.86
CA LEU A 320 16.37 0.83 -2.93
C LEU A 320 14.93 0.50 -3.32
N THR A 321 14.59 -0.78 -3.25
CA THR A 321 13.19 -1.22 -3.26
C THR A 321 12.82 -1.56 -1.83
N LEU A 322 11.89 -0.80 -1.27
CA LEU A 322 11.41 -0.97 0.10
C LEU A 322 9.98 -1.53 0.10
N PRO A 323 9.55 -2.15 1.21
CA PRO A 323 8.14 -2.45 1.45
C PRO A 323 7.23 -1.21 1.28
N SER A 324 5.98 -1.43 0.88
CA SER A 324 4.99 -0.35 0.72
C SER A 324 4.75 0.42 2.02
N ASN A 325 4.76 -0.29 3.16
CA ASN A 325 4.63 0.20 4.53
C ASN A 325 5.97 0.23 5.28
N ALA A 326 7.09 0.50 4.58
CA ALA A 326 8.43 0.53 5.17
C ALA A 326 8.45 1.27 6.52
N SER A 327 8.95 0.58 7.56
CA SER A 327 9.02 1.13 8.91
C SER A 327 10.07 2.24 9.01
N LEU A 328 9.92 3.13 10.01
CA LEU A 328 10.89 4.20 10.27
C LEU A 328 12.32 3.67 10.46
N ASP A 329 12.48 2.46 11.01
CA ASP A 329 13.77 1.79 11.19
C ASP A 329 14.53 1.57 9.87
N LEU A 330 13.83 1.33 8.76
CA LEU A 330 14.46 1.19 7.44
C LEU A 330 14.97 2.55 6.93
N PHE A 331 14.26 3.64 7.21
CA PHE A 331 14.74 4.99 6.88
C PHE A 331 15.92 5.40 7.77
N ASP A 332 15.89 5.04 9.05
CA ASP A 332 17.02 5.19 9.96
C ASP A 332 18.22 4.34 9.51
N ALA A 333 17.99 3.15 8.96
CA ALA A 333 19.04 2.33 8.36
C ALA A 333 19.75 3.07 7.21
N ILE A 334 18.99 3.73 6.33
CA ILE A 334 19.53 4.57 5.24
C ILE A 334 20.35 5.73 5.81
N LYS A 335 19.78 6.50 6.76
CA LYS A 335 20.48 7.64 7.38
C LYS A 335 21.78 7.22 8.04
N ASN A 336 21.74 6.13 8.79
CA ASN A 336 22.92 5.60 9.48
C ASN A 336 23.98 5.12 8.48
N ALA A 337 23.61 4.41 7.41
CA ALA A 337 24.57 3.99 6.40
C ALA A 337 25.26 5.18 5.70
N LEU A 338 24.50 6.22 5.37
CA LEU A 338 25.05 7.45 4.78
C LEU A 338 26.00 8.17 5.74
N LYS A 339 25.59 8.28 7.01
CA LYS A 339 26.40 8.86 8.08
C LYS A 339 27.70 8.09 8.30
N ASP A 340 27.62 6.76 8.38
CA ASP A 340 28.76 5.87 8.62
C ASP A 340 29.77 5.91 7.46
N LYS A 341 29.29 6.13 6.23
CA LYS A 341 30.14 6.34 5.04
C LYS A 341 30.72 7.75 4.95
N GLY A 342 30.33 8.68 5.82
CA GLY A 342 30.83 10.05 5.83
C GLY A 342 30.54 10.81 4.54
N VAL A 343 29.38 10.54 3.91
CA VAL A 343 29.04 11.20 2.63
C VAL A 343 28.87 12.71 2.84
N PRO A 344 29.35 13.56 1.91
CA PRO A 344 29.18 15.01 2.01
C PRO A 344 27.71 15.43 1.97
N GLU A 345 27.43 16.63 2.47
CA GLU A 345 26.09 17.20 2.35
C GLU A 345 25.67 17.40 0.88
N SER A 346 24.38 17.22 0.60
CA SER A 346 23.79 17.45 -0.73
C SER A 346 24.52 16.73 -1.87
N SER A 347 24.98 15.50 -1.64
CA SER A 347 25.81 14.75 -2.60
C SER A 347 25.15 13.48 -3.14
N VAL A 348 24.14 12.96 -2.46
CA VAL A 348 23.55 11.65 -2.77
C VAL A 348 22.26 11.80 -3.56
N ASN A 349 22.20 11.19 -4.74
CA ASN A 349 20.93 10.95 -5.41
C ASN A 349 20.35 9.64 -4.90
N ILE A 350 19.07 9.66 -4.51
CA ILE A 350 18.37 8.48 -3.99
C ILE A 350 17.07 8.23 -4.73
N THR A 351 16.79 6.96 -5.00
CA THR A 351 15.53 6.47 -5.55
C THR A 351 14.95 5.41 -4.62
N LEU A 352 13.74 5.64 -4.10
CA LEU A 352 13.02 4.70 -3.24
C LEU A 352 11.80 4.15 -3.96
N LYS A 353 11.89 2.89 -4.40
CA LYS A 353 10.81 2.15 -5.09
C LYS A 353 9.97 1.37 -4.10
N GLY A 354 8.74 1.05 -4.47
CA GLY A 354 7.83 0.20 -3.69
C GLY A 354 7.17 0.88 -2.49
N VAL A 355 7.81 1.87 -1.87
CA VAL A 355 7.26 2.63 -0.73
C VAL A 355 6.10 3.53 -1.15
N MET A 356 4.94 3.39 -0.50
CA MET A 356 3.74 4.20 -0.78
C MET A 356 3.64 5.46 0.09
N ARG A 357 4.12 5.40 1.33
CA ARG A 357 4.10 6.53 2.27
C ARG A 357 5.50 6.82 2.76
N ILE A 358 5.97 8.06 2.65
CA ILE A 358 7.19 8.48 3.35
C ILE A 358 6.80 8.88 4.77
N PRO A 359 7.21 8.12 5.81
CA PRO A 359 6.74 8.33 7.16
C PRO A 359 7.10 9.68 7.76
N GLN A 360 6.37 10.03 8.81
CA GLN A 360 6.66 11.22 9.61
C GLN A 360 8.13 11.19 10.04
N LYS A 361 8.83 12.30 9.83
CA LYS A 361 10.24 12.47 10.20
C LYS A 361 11.23 11.46 9.60
N ALA A 362 10.89 10.78 8.51
CA ALA A 362 11.75 9.78 7.87
C ALA A 362 13.19 10.30 7.64
N PHE A 363 13.30 11.50 7.06
CA PHE A 363 14.55 12.17 6.71
C PHE A 363 14.68 13.58 7.31
N GLY A 364 13.68 14.04 8.07
CA GLY A 364 13.67 15.35 8.71
C GLY A 364 13.29 15.29 10.18
N ASN A 365 14.10 15.89 11.05
CA ASN A 365 13.75 16.11 12.46
C ASN A 365 14.68 17.21 12.99
N LEU A 366 14.20 18.44 13.14
CA LEU A 366 15.01 19.54 13.69
C LEU A 366 14.96 19.55 15.23
N PRO A 367 16.06 19.92 15.91
CA PRO A 367 17.40 20.20 15.37
C PRO A 367 18.24 18.92 15.12
N GLU A 368 17.86 17.78 15.70
CA GLU A 368 18.59 16.51 15.64
C GLU A 368 17.81 15.47 14.81
N GLY A 369 18.41 14.98 13.72
CA GLY A 369 17.83 13.92 12.88
C GLY A 369 17.49 14.32 11.44
N VAL A 370 17.83 15.55 11.04
CA VAL A 370 17.91 15.95 9.62
C VAL A 370 18.88 15.02 8.88
N ALA A 371 18.49 14.57 7.70
CA ALA A 371 19.35 13.88 6.75
C ALA A 371 19.93 14.91 5.74
N PRO A 372 21.16 15.41 5.94
CA PRO A 372 21.72 16.48 5.12
C PRO A 372 22.42 15.98 3.86
N TRP A 373 22.24 14.73 3.46
CA TRP A 373 23.04 14.08 2.42
C TRP A 373 22.42 14.13 1.03
N PHE A 374 21.10 14.29 0.92
CA PHE A 374 20.40 14.13 -0.33
C PHE A 374 20.59 15.35 -1.25
N LYS A 375 20.85 15.09 -2.52
CA LYS A 375 20.81 16.05 -3.61
C LYS A 375 19.50 15.92 -4.37
N VAL A 376 19.26 14.73 -4.93
CA VAL A 376 18.03 14.41 -5.67
C VAL A 376 17.30 13.26 -5.01
N VAL A 377 15.99 13.42 -4.76
CA VAL A 377 15.11 12.38 -4.22
C VAL A 377 14.08 11.97 -5.26
N ARG A 378 13.98 10.67 -5.54
CA ARG A 378 13.00 10.10 -6.48
C ARG A 378 12.10 9.10 -5.77
N LEU A 379 10.79 9.36 -5.82
CA LEU A 379 9.75 8.56 -5.18
C LEU A 379 8.71 8.14 -6.23
N PRO A 380 9.04 7.18 -7.11
CA PRO A 380 8.15 6.80 -8.23
C PRO A 380 6.80 6.22 -7.78
N ASP A 381 6.73 5.64 -6.58
CA ASP A 381 5.57 4.90 -6.08
C ASP A 381 4.85 5.58 -4.90
N ALA A 382 5.44 6.59 -4.27
CA ALA A 382 4.86 7.25 -3.11
C ALA A 382 3.58 8.03 -3.49
N THR A 383 2.53 7.86 -2.69
CA THR A 383 1.27 8.60 -2.78
C THR A 383 1.14 9.64 -1.66
N ILE A 384 1.83 9.46 -0.53
CA ILE A 384 1.74 10.35 0.63
C ILE A 384 3.14 10.71 1.14
N ILE A 385 3.36 11.98 1.42
CA ILE A 385 4.53 12.48 2.15
C ILE A 385 4.06 13.07 3.48
N ASP A 386 4.45 12.41 4.57
CA ASP A 386 3.91 12.65 5.91
C ASP A 386 4.59 13.84 6.62
N ASP A 387 4.10 14.16 7.81
CA ASP A 387 4.52 15.30 8.63
C ASP A 387 6.03 15.35 8.79
N TYR A 388 6.63 16.51 8.50
CA TYR A 388 8.08 16.72 8.67
C TYR A 388 8.99 15.71 7.93
N ALA A 389 8.47 14.91 6.98
CA ALA A 389 9.20 13.79 6.38
C ALA A 389 10.60 14.15 5.85
N PHE A 390 10.76 15.37 5.31
CA PHE A 390 12.02 15.93 4.81
C PHE A 390 12.40 17.25 5.49
N GLN A 391 11.79 17.60 6.63
CA GLN A 391 12.04 18.89 7.29
C GLN A 391 13.54 19.13 7.52
N GLY A 392 14.04 20.29 7.06
CA GLY A 392 15.43 20.70 7.18
C GLY A 392 16.40 19.98 6.24
N SER A 393 15.93 19.05 5.40
CA SER A 393 16.80 18.30 4.49
C SER A 393 17.45 19.23 3.45
N THR A 394 18.61 18.82 2.94
CA THR A 394 19.43 19.62 2.03
C THR A 394 19.22 19.25 0.56
N LEU A 395 18.14 18.52 0.25
CA LEU A 395 17.79 18.16 -1.12
C LEU A 395 17.61 19.40 -1.99
N THR A 396 18.00 19.27 -3.25
CA THR A 396 17.86 20.31 -4.28
C THR A 396 16.70 20.01 -5.21
N GLU A 397 16.37 18.73 -5.39
CA GLU A 397 15.32 18.29 -6.32
C GLU A 397 14.53 17.11 -5.75
N ILE A 398 13.22 17.13 -5.94
CA ILE A 398 12.34 16.00 -5.64
C ILE A 398 11.41 15.69 -6.80
N TYR A 399 11.35 14.42 -7.17
CA TYR A 399 10.45 13.88 -8.21
C TYR A 399 9.59 12.78 -7.60
N ALA A 400 8.30 13.07 -7.41
CA ALA A 400 7.34 12.16 -6.78
C ALA A 400 6.02 12.16 -7.56
N PRO A 401 5.98 11.54 -8.75
CA PRO A 401 4.93 11.74 -9.73
C PRO A 401 3.55 11.17 -9.35
N LYS A 402 3.51 10.29 -8.34
CA LYS A 402 2.28 9.68 -7.83
C LYS A 402 1.80 10.30 -6.51
N VAL A 403 2.53 11.25 -5.93
CA VAL A 403 2.14 11.86 -4.65
C VAL A 403 0.86 12.64 -4.83
N GLU A 404 -0.12 12.35 -3.98
CA GLU A 404 -1.45 12.96 -3.94
C GLU A 404 -1.57 13.89 -2.72
N GLU A 405 -0.96 13.51 -1.59
CA GLU A 405 -1.00 14.28 -0.33
C GLU A 405 0.39 14.65 0.20
N ILE A 406 0.54 15.92 0.60
CA ILE A 406 1.73 16.46 1.27
C ILE A 406 1.30 17.05 2.62
N LYS A 407 1.84 16.52 3.71
CA LYS A 407 1.41 16.85 5.07
C LYS A 407 2.18 18.02 5.70
N PHE A 408 1.80 18.38 6.93
CA PHE A 408 2.28 19.54 7.65
C PHE A 408 3.81 19.59 7.69
N ARG A 409 4.36 20.72 7.22
CA ARG A 409 5.82 20.99 7.23
C ARG A 409 6.69 19.90 6.58
N ALA A 410 6.15 19.08 5.67
CA ALA A 410 6.87 17.97 5.05
C ALA A 410 8.26 18.37 4.49
N PHE A 411 8.38 19.56 3.90
CA PHE A 411 9.63 20.13 3.35
C PHE A 411 10.05 21.45 4.03
N SER A 412 9.48 21.78 5.19
CA SER A 412 9.83 23.02 5.90
C SER A 412 11.34 23.09 6.15
N GLN A 413 11.94 24.26 5.87
CA GLN A 413 13.36 24.54 6.00
C GLN A 413 14.28 23.72 5.07
N CYS A 414 13.77 23.20 3.95
CA CYS A 414 14.61 22.70 2.86
C CYS A 414 15.21 23.86 2.06
N GLU A 415 16.16 24.59 2.65
CA GLU A 415 16.66 25.86 2.10
C GLU A 415 17.31 25.73 0.71
N LYS A 416 17.78 24.52 0.35
CA LYS A 416 18.41 24.23 -0.95
C LYS A 416 17.45 23.69 -2.00
N LEU A 417 16.19 23.42 -1.64
CA LEU A 417 15.21 22.81 -2.54
C LEU A 417 14.83 23.80 -3.65
N GLY A 418 15.14 23.43 -4.90
CA GLY A 418 14.89 24.22 -6.09
C GLY A 418 13.81 23.64 -7.00
N ILE A 419 13.74 22.32 -7.13
CA ILE A 419 12.79 21.64 -8.03
C ILE A 419 11.86 20.72 -7.26
N VAL A 420 10.56 20.89 -7.47
CA VAL A 420 9.50 20.02 -6.95
C VAL A 420 8.63 19.56 -8.13
N ASP A 421 8.66 18.26 -8.45
CA ASP A 421 7.73 17.66 -9.42
C ASP A 421 6.83 16.63 -8.73
N MET A 422 5.60 17.04 -8.43
CA MET A 422 4.56 16.22 -7.82
C MET A 422 3.24 16.41 -8.58
N ARG A 423 3.26 16.08 -9.87
CA ARG A 423 2.15 16.30 -10.81
C ARG A 423 0.77 15.75 -10.44
N LYS A 424 0.67 14.86 -9.43
CA LYS A 424 -0.61 14.36 -8.91
C LYS A 424 -1.03 14.98 -7.57
N ALA A 425 -0.19 15.83 -6.97
CA ALA A 425 -0.47 16.40 -5.67
C ALA A 425 -1.72 17.27 -5.78
N SER A 426 -2.71 16.97 -4.94
CA SER A 426 -4.00 17.65 -4.90
C SER A 426 -4.33 18.20 -3.52
N ARG A 427 -3.73 17.63 -2.46
CA ARG A 427 -3.91 18.04 -1.06
C ARG A 427 -2.58 18.41 -0.44
N ILE A 428 -2.44 19.64 0.04
CA ILE A 428 -1.18 20.15 0.62
C ILE A 428 -1.49 20.88 1.93
N GLU A 429 -0.97 20.40 3.04
CA GLU A 429 -1.18 21.02 4.35
C GLU A 429 -0.30 22.25 4.57
N CYS A 430 -0.67 23.09 5.54
CA CYS A 430 -0.01 24.37 5.79
C CYS A 430 1.49 24.22 6.09
N LEU A 431 2.28 25.26 5.77
CA LEU A 431 3.73 25.30 5.97
C LEU A 431 4.55 24.20 5.27
N ALA A 432 3.96 23.43 4.34
CA ALA A 432 4.63 22.31 3.67
C ALA A 432 6.01 22.67 3.10
N PHE A 433 6.16 23.85 2.49
CA PHE A 433 7.42 24.36 1.90
C PHE A 433 7.93 25.61 2.61
N GLU A 434 7.59 25.83 3.89
CA GLU A 434 8.06 26.98 4.65
C GLU A 434 9.59 27.14 4.56
N LYS A 435 10.10 28.35 4.28
CA LYS A 435 11.55 28.65 4.18
C LYS A 435 12.34 27.84 3.13
N CYS A 436 11.69 27.38 2.06
CA CYS A 436 12.37 26.80 0.90
C CYS A 436 12.87 27.93 -0.03
N ASN A 437 13.98 28.58 0.38
CA ASN A 437 14.43 29.85 -0.19
C ASN A 437 14.92 29.81 -1.64
N LEU A 438 15.26 28.61 -2.15
CA LEU A 438 15.81 28.42 -3.50
C LEU A 438 14.82 27.79 -4.48
N LEU A 439 13.53 27.68 -4.13
CA LEU A 439 12.52 27.17 -5.06
C LEU A 439 12.54 27.97 -6.37
N ASP A 440 12.69 27.23 -7.47
CA ASP A 440 12.73 27.74 -8.84
C ASP A 440 11.55 27.17 -9.63
N ARG A 441 11.31 25.85 -9.55
CA ARG A 441 10.25 25.18 -10.31
C ARG A 441 9.41 24.29 -9.42
N VAL A 442 8.11 24.53 -9.45
CA VAL A 442 7.15 23.74 -8.69
C VAL A 442 6.05 23.25 -9.62
N ARG A 443 5.79 21.95 -9.61
CA ARG A 443 4.71 21.32 -10.37
C ARG A 443 3.79 20.54 -9.43
N PHE A 444 2.52 20.91 -9.45
CA PHE A 444 1.45 20.19 -8.75
C PHE A 444 0.37 19.73 -9.74
N GLY A 445 -0.55 18.89 -9.25
CA GLY A 445 -1.75 18.50 -9.98
C GLY A 445 -2.84 19.56 -9.93
N ALA A 446 -4.09 19.11 -10.02
CA ALA A 446 -5.25 19.97 -9.74
C ALA A 446 -5.48 20.00 -8.21
N LEU A 447 -5.12 21.12 -7.58
CA LEU A 447 -5.27 21.31 -6.14
C LEU A 447 -6.73 21.40 -5.74
N SER A 448 -7.12 20.60 -4.76
CA SER A 448 -8.47 20.52 -4.19
C SER A 448 -8.52 20.91 -2.71
N SER A 449 -7.38 20.98 -2.03
CA SER A 449 -7.27 21.32 -0.61
C SER A 449 -5.88 21.86 -0.33
N VAL A 450 -5.77 23.11 0.12
CA VAL A 450 -4.49 23.71 0.50
C VAL A 450 -4.59 24.47 1.83
N GLY A 451 -3.85 24.02 2.83
CA GLY A 451 -3.92 24.56 4.19
C GLY A 451 -3.26 25.92 4.36
N LEU A 452 -3.80 26.71 5.30
CA LEU A 452 -3.35 28.04 5.71
C LEU A 452 -3.61 28.24 7.21
N LEU A 453 -2.63 28.75 7.97
CA LEU A 453 -2.82 28.92 9.42
C LEU A 453 -3.72 30.12 9.78
N GLN A 454 -3.60 31.25 9.06
CA GLN A 454 -4.32 32.49 9.39
C GLN A 454 -4.88 33.16 8.15
N GLU A 455 -6.06 33.80 8.27
CA GLU A 455 -6.78 34.45 7.17
C GLU A 455 -5.96 35.50 6.41
N ASN A 456 -5.05 36.17 7.12
CA ASN A 456 -4.19 37.21 6.56
C ASN A 456 -3.07 36.68 5.65
N GLY A 457 -3.07 35.37 5.34
CA GLY A 457 -2.07 34.71 4.51
C GLY A 457 -0.87 34.16 5.28
N MET A 458 -0.78 34.40 6.60
CA MET A 458 0.31 33.88 7.41
C MET A 458 0.20 32.37 7.58
N GLY A 459 1.32 31.68 7.35
CA GLY A 459 1.43 30.25 7.50
C GLY A 459 0.85 29.46 6.33
N GLY A 460 0.87 30.04 5.13
CA GLY A 460 0.54 29.30 3.90
C GLY A 460 1.65 28.33 3.50
N ILE A 461 1.44 27.60 2.40
CA ILE A 461 2.38 26.54 1.97
C ILE A 461 3.76 27.05 1.57
N PHE A 462 3.87 28.31 1.12
CA PHE A 462 5.12 28.97 0.71
C PHE A 462 5.55 30.06 1.70
N GLU A 463 5.16 29.95 2.97
CA GLU A 463 5.56 30.90 4.01
C GLU A 463 7.08 31.12 4.01
N ASN A 464 7.52 32.39 4.02
CA ASN A 464 8.94 32.78 3.93
C ASN A 464 9.68 32.27 2.67
N CYS A 465 8.97 31.96 1.58
CA CYS A 465 9.59 31.72 0.26
C CYS A 465 9.51 32.98 -0.61
N LYS A 466 10.42 33.10 -1.58
CA LYS A 466 10.37 34.14 -2.61
C LYS A 466 9.55 33.65 -3.80
N THR A 467 8.22 33.69 -3.72
CA THR A 467 7.38 33.10 -4.77
C THR A 467 7.50 33.81 -6.12
N GLU A 468 7.93 35.08 -6.13
CA GLU A 468 8.05 35.90 -7.34
C GLU A 468 9.12 35.41 -8.33
N ILE A 469 9.97 34.47 -7.91
CA ILE A 469 10.98 33.81 -8.76
C ILE A 469 10.59 32.39 -9.15
N ILE A 470 9.45 31.86 -8.65
CA ILE A 470 9.03 30.49 -8.88
C ILE A 470 8.22 30.39 -10.17
N ASP A 471 8.60 29.46 -11.05
CA ASP A 471 7.79 28.96 -12.15
C ASP A 471 6.86 27.85 -11.63
N LEU A 472 5.58 28.17 -11.48
CA LEU A 472 4.55 27.26 -11.01
C LEU A 472 3.88 26.56 -12.19
N THR A 473 3.74 25.24 -12.14
CA THR A 473 2.99 24.45 -13.12
C THR A 473 1.79 23.80 -12.44
N LEU A 474 0.60 23.97 -13.03
CA LEU A 474 -0.66 23.40 -12.54
C LEU A 474 -1.38 22.64 -13.67
N SER A 475 -2.25 21.71 -13.28
CA SER A 475 -3.11 20.98 -14.22
C SER A 475 -4.04 21.93 -14.99
N SER A 476 -4.30 21.63 -16.26
CA SER A 476 -5.31 22.32 -17.07
C SER A 476 -6.72 22.27 -16.46
N ARG A 477 -6.98 21.35 -15.53
CA ARG A 477 -8.22 21.20 -14.77
C ARG A 477 -8.27 22.01 -13.47
N GLN A 478 -7.25 22.82 -13.18
CA GLN A 478 -7.21 23.63 -11.95
C GLN A 478 -8.46 24.53 -11.84
N SER A 479 -9.21 24.35 -10.76
CA SER A 479 -10.34 25.20 -10.42
C SER A 479 -9.85 26.52 -9.83
N MET A 480 -10.65 27.57 -9.95
CA MET A 480 -10.53 28.74 -9.09
C MET A 480 -10.62 28.29 -7.62
N MET A 481 -9.81 28.91 -6.76
CA MET A 481 -9.73 28.57 -5.34
C MET A 481 -10.31 29.70 -4.51
N GLU A 482 -11.10 29.37 -3.49
CA GLU A 482 -11.57 30.32 -2.47
C GLU A 482 -11.10 29.88 -1.09
N LEU A 483 -10.85 30.86 -0.21
CA LEU A 483 -10.43 30.60 1.15
C LEU A 483 -11.66 30.39 2.04
N ARG A 484 -11.68 29.29 2.80
CA ARG A 484 -12.71 28.96 3.77
C ARG A 484 -12.12 28.78 5.17
N HIS A 485 -12.93 29.05 6.19
CA HIS A 485 -12.59 28.81 7.59
C HIS A 485 -12.87 27.34 7.95
N THR A 486 -11.94 26.68 8.64
CA THR A 486 -12.07 25.29 9.12
C THR A 486 -12.51 25.25 10.59
N GLU A 487 -12.95 24.10 11.09
CA GLU A 487 -13.38 23.98 12.51
C GLU A 487 -12.23 24.15 13.53
N GLU A 488 -10.97 24.04 13.09
CA GLU A 488 -9.77 24.07 13.95
C GLU A 488 -9.11 25.46 14.04
N ALA A 489 -9.86 26.53 13.73
CA ALA A 489 -9.34 27.91 13.66
C ALA A 489 -8.18 28.10 12.65
N THR A 490 -8.09 27.21 11.66
CA THR A 490 -7.23 27.34 10.48
C THR A 490 -8.09 27.68 9.26
N TYR A 491 -7.45 27.85 8.12
CA TYR A 491 -8.07 28.22 6.85
C TYR A 491 -7.64 27.23 5.78
N GLU A 492 -8.48 27.07 4.76
CA GLU A 492 -8.23 26.16 3.66
C GLU A 492 -8.66 26.78 2.34
N TRP A 493 -7.78 26.73 1.35
CA TRP A 493 -8.15 27.01 -0.02
C TRP A 493 -8.81 25.77 -0.63
N VAL A 494 -10.03 25.94 -1.12
CA VAL A 494 -10.82 24.87 -1.75
C VAL A 494 -11.38 25.32 -3.10
N PRO A 495 -11.75 24.40 -3.99
CA PRO A 495 -12.37 24.74 -5.27
C PRO A 495 -13.67 25.55 -5.09
N ALA A 496 -13.70 26.73 -5.73
CA ALA A 496 -14.87 27.59 -5.81
C ALA A 496 -15.78 27.24 -7.02
N GLY A 497 -15.32 26.33 -7.88
CA GLY A 497 -15.90 26.07 -9.19
C GLY A 497 -15.42 27.05 -10.25
N GLY A 498 -15.58 26.69 -11.52
CA GLY A 498 -15.03 27.45 -12.65
C GLY A 498 -13.52 27.27 -12.84
N SER A 499 -13.05 27.57 -14.04
CA SER A 499 -11.65 27.43 -14.46
C SER A 499 -10.79 28.54 -13.88
N TYR A 500 -9.64 28.19 -13.28
CA TYR A 500 -8.64 29.17 -12.84
C TYR A 500 -8.01 29.93 -14.03
N TRP A 501 -7.89 29.28 -15.18
CA TRP A 501 -7.18 29.81 -16.35
C TRP A 501 -7.87 31.01 -17.01
N ASP A 502 -9.13 31.26 -16.67
CA ASP A 502 -9.94 32.36 -17.21
C ASP A 502 -10.07 33.54 -16.21
N THR A 503 -9.23 33.57 -15.17
CA THR A 503 -9.32 34.53 -14.06
C THR A 503 -8.34 35.70 -14.17
N GLU A 504 -8.65 36.80 -13.48
CA GLU A 504 -7.72 37.92 -13.32
C GLU A 504 -6.48 37.50 -12.52
N ASP A 505 -6.63 36.59 -11.57
CA ASP A 505 -5.51 36.02 -10.80
C ASP A 505 -4.49 35.34 -11.71
N TYR A 506 -4.92 34.51 -12.66
CA TYR A 506 -4.01 33.96 -13.67
C TYR A 506 -3.30 35.03 -14.48
N THR A 507 -4.03 36.05 -14.95
CA THR A 507 -3.46 37.19 -15.71
C THR A 507 -2.40 37.93 -14.90
N ASN A 508 -2.62 38.08 -13.59
CA ASN A 508 -1.71 38.73 -12.65
C ASN A 508 -0.67 37.78 -12.05
N LYS A 509 -0.60 36.52 -12.51
CA LYS A 509 0.32 35.48 -12.01
C LYS A 509 0.15 35.21 -10.52
N LYS A 510 -1.08 35.28 -10.03
CA LYS A 510 -1.45 35.06 -8.64
C LYS A 510 -2.12 33.72 -8.45
N PHE A 511 -1.78 33.03 -7.36
CA PHE A 511 -2.44 31.80 -6.96
C PHE A 511 -2.30 31.59 -5.44
N LEU A 512 -3.39 31.24 -4.75
CA LEU A 512 -3.44 31.05 -3.29
C LEU A 512 -2.95 32.27 -2.48
N GLY A 513 -3.09 33.48 -3.03
CA GLY A 513 -2.60 34.73 -2.43
C GLY A 513 -1.13 35.07 -2.70
N TYR A 514 -0.37 34.20 -3.37
CA TYR A 514 1.02 34.44 -3.75
C TYR A 514 1.14 34.97 -5.18
N THR A 515 2.22 35.69 -5.48
CA THR A 515 2.58 36.10 -6.85
C THR A 515 3.77 35.27 -7.34
N PHE A 516 3.68 34.75 -8.56
CA PHE A 516 4.67 33.85 -9.18
C PHE A 516 5.40 34.50 -10.36
N ALA A 517 6.57 33.96 -10.73
CA ALA A 517 7.32 34.41 -11.90
C ALA A 517 6.53 34.11 -13.19
N GLN A 518 6.06 32.87 -13.31
CA GLN A 518 5.16 32.38 -14.35
C GLN A 518 4.24 31.29 -13.77
N ILE A 519 3.07 31.14 -14.38
CA ILE A 519 2.15 30.03 -14.09
C ILE A 519 1.83 29.30 -15.40
N HIS A 520 2.24 28.04 -15.48
CA HIS A 520 2.12 27.21 -16.66
C HIS A 520 0.92 26.26 -16.56
N ARG A 521 0.15 26.21 -17.64
CA ARG A 521 -0.94 25.25 -17.84
C ARG A 521 -0.43 24.00 -18.54
N VAL A 522 -0.60 22.83 -17.93
CA VAL A 522 -0.17 21.55 -18.51
C VAL A 522 -1.29 20.51 -18.34
N ASP A 523 -1.51 19.70 -19.36
CA ASP A 523 -2.42 18.55 -19.27
C ASP A 523 -1.75 17.42 -18.47
N ASP A 524 -2.49 16.87 -17.52
CA ASP A 524 -2.06 15.85 -16.56
C ASP A 524 -2.30 14.40 -17.01
#